data_AF-A0A348V073-F1
#
_entry.id   AF-A0A348V073-F1
#
_cell.length_a   1.000
_cell.length_b   1.000
_cell.length_c   1.000
_cell.angle_alpha   90.00
_cell.angle_beta   90.00
_cell.angle_gamma   90.00
#
_symmetry.space_group_name_H-M   'P 1'
#
loop_
_entity.id
_entity.type
_entity.pdbx_description
1 polymer ?
#
loop_
_entity_poly.entity_id
_entity_poly.type
_entity_poly.pdbx_seq_one_letter_code
_entity_poly.pdbx_strand_id
1 'polypeptide(L)'
;MIGAQTGRWYYYDGQKWIQSEPPEDGRGSVLCPNCYHQNEPEARTCEACGTVLVKTSTKIVCLNCGNLIDPALKICPYCETEVYGQAEIAQAGEKAAEPVLETRPAEASWTYLTSVDQVTFMLFSGGLGIFLGVLFGLLLGSTEFFPVFVASLPAFLKDMQGKLVGGLVFSLLGGVLGFILAALSGFILALLINAAIYFFGQPGFRLEKSKKRISLK
;
A
#
# COMPACT_ATOMS: atom_id res chain seq x y z
N MET A 1 -22.53 23.47 -5.81
CA MET A 1 -22.44 22.67 -7.05
C MET A 1 -23.69 21.80 -7.15
N ILE A 2 -24.48 21.92 -8.22
CA ILE A 2 -25.82 21.28 -8.34
C ILE A 2 -25.73 19.74 -8.29
N GLY A 3 -24.69 19.15 -8.88
CA GLY A 3 -24.49 17.71 -8.84
C GLY A 3 -24.26 17.15 -7.43
N ALA A 4 -23.52 17.87 -6.58
CA ALA A 4 -23.26 17.45 -5.20
C ALA A 4 -24.51 17.50 -4.31
N GLN A 5 -25.50 18.34 -4.64
CA GLN A 5 -26.74 18.47 -3.88
C GLN A 5 -27.82 17.49 -4.32
N THR A 6 -27.81 17.09 -5.60
CA THR A 6 -28.87 16.25 -6.19
C THR A 6 -28.43 14.81 -6.44
N GLY A 7 -27.13 14.51 -6.35
CA GLY A 7 -26.57 13.19 -6.66
C GLY A 7 -26.63 12.83 -8.15
N ARG A 8 -26.93 13.79 -9.03
CA ARG A 8 -27.09 13.59 -10.48
C ARG A 8 -26.02 14.34 -11.24
N TRP A 9 -25.66 13.85 -12.43
CA TRP A 9 -24.68 14.49 -13.30
C TRP A 9 -25.35 15.55 -14.18
N TYR A 10 -24.64 16.65 -14.38
CA TYR A 10 -25.06 17.74 -15.26
C TYR A 10 -23.85 18.25 -16.03
N TYR A 11 -24.04 18.61 -17.29
CA TYR A 11 -23.09 19.39 -18.07
C TYR A 11 -23.70 20.74 -18.46
N TYR A 12 -22.85 21.72 -18.74
CA TYR A 12 -23.27 23.06 -19.17
C TYR A 12 -23.13 23.16 -20.69
N ASP A 13 -24.23 23.42 -21.41
CA ASP A 13 -24.25 23.51 -22.87
C ASP A 13 -23.87 24.90 -23.41
N GLY A 14 -23.49 25.83 -22.53
CA GLY A 14 -23.21 27.23 -22.84
C GLY A 14 -24.38 28.18 -22.59
N GLN A 15 -25.58 27.67 -22.29
CA GLN A 15 -26.75 28.49 -21.90
C GLN A 15 -27.43 27.96 -20.64
N LYS A 16 -27.54 26.63 -20.47
CA LYS A 16 -28.24 25.97 -19.37
C LYS A 16 -27.53 24.69 -18.91
N TRP A 17 -27.83 24.29 -17.69
CA TRP A 17 -27.39 23.02 -17.13
C TRP A 17 -28.37 21.91 -17.55
N ILE A 18 -27.86 20.89 -18.22
CA ILE A 18 -28.64 19.73 -18.69
C ILE A 18 -28.23 18.51 -17.87
N GLN A 19 -29.21 17.77 -17.31
CA GLN A 19 -28.96 16.52 -16.60
C GLN A 19 -28.45 15.46 -17.59
N SER A 20 -27.38 14.77 -17.24
CA SER A 20 -26.79 13.69 -18.04
C SER A 20 -26.52 12.46 -17.20
N GLU A 21 -26.12 11.39 -17.88
CA GLU A 21 -25.45 10.26 -17.27
C GLU A 21 -24.02 10.66 -16.85
N PRO A 22 -23.39 9.93 -15.90
CA PRO A 22 -21.98 10.11 -15.59
C PRO A 22 -21.15 10.00 -16.88
N PRO A 23 -20.07 10.78 -17.04
CA PRO A 23 -19.13 10.51 -18.13
C PRO A 23 -18.67 9.06 -18.00
N GLU A 24 -18.82 8.26 -19.04
CA GLU A 24 -18.11 6.98 -19.12
C GLU A 24 -16.63 7.33 -19.01
N ASP A 25 -16.04 7.02 -17.85
CA ASP A 25 -14.61 7.14 -17.68
C ASP A 25 -13.99 6.09 -18.58
N GLY A 26 -13.53 6.52 -19.76
CA GLY A 26 -12.78 5.72 -20.73
C GLY A 26 -11.44 5.18 -20.22
N ARG A 27 -11.33 4.88 -18.91
CA ARG A 27 -10.25 4.11 -18.32
C ARG A 27 -10.58 2.64 -18.54
N GLY A 28 -10.30 2.19 -19.75
CA GLY A 28 -10.45 0.80 -20.18
C GLY A 28 -9.49 -0.16 -19.48
N SER A 29 -9.60 -0.28 -18.15
CA SER A 29 -8.83 -1.27 -17.41
C SER A 29 -9.45 -1.59 -16.05
N VAL A 30 -9.50 -2.88 -15.71
CA VAL A 30 -9.91 -3.36 -14.39
C VAL A 30 -8.70 -3.66 -13.53
N LEU A 31 -8.62 -3.01 -12.38
CA LEU A 31 -7.62 -3.33 -11.36
C LEU A 31 -8.03 -4.60 -10.60
N CYS A 32 -7.12 -5.57 -10.55
CA CYS A 32 -7.34 -6.78 -9.78
C CYS A 32 -7.40 -6.47 -8.28
N PRO A 33 -8.45 -6.89 -7.54
CA PRO A 33 -8.55 -6.62 -6.11
C PRO A 33 -7.54 -7.41 -5.26
N ASN A 34 -6.89 -8.43 -5.84
CA ASN A 34 -5.95 -9.29 -5.14
C ASN A 34 -4.48 -8.87 -5.37
N CYS A 35 -4.08 -8.59 -6.61
CA CYS A 35 -2.69 -8.26 -6.94
C CYS A 35 -2.49 -6.85 -7.54
N TYR A 36 -3.57 -6.07 -7.69
CA TYR A 36 -3.56 -4.73 -8.30
C TYR A 36 -2.96 -4.65 -9.70
N HIS A 37 -2.85 -5.79 -10.39
CA HIS A 37 -2.53 -5.81 -11.80
C HIS A 37 -3.65 -5.14 -12.60
N GLN A 38 -3.26 -4.29 -13.55
CA GLN A 38 -4.17 -3.62 -14.46
C GLN A 38 -4.49 -4.57 -15.59
N ASN A 39 -5.73 -5.04 -15.66
CA ASN A 39 -6.21 -5.95 -16.68
C ASN A 39 -7.05 -5.18 -17.70
N GLU A 40 -7.25 -5.77 -18.87
CA GLU A 40 -8.22 -5.28 -19.85
C GLU A 40 -9.63 -5.17 -19.23
N PRO A 41 -10.48 -4.24 -19.72
CA PRO A 41 -11.76 -3.96 -19.10
C PRO A 41 -12.73 -5.16 -19.17
N GLU A 42 -12.50 -6.07 -20.11
CA GLU A 42 -13.29 -7.29 -20.32
C GLU A 42 -12.67 -8.56 -19.69
N ALA A 43 -11.51 -8.42 -19.03
CA ALA A 43 -10.82 -9.56 -18.44
C ALA A 43 -11.66 -10.22 -17.33
N ARG A 44 -11.97 -11.51 -17.50
CA ARG A 44 -12.74 -12.30 -16.52
C ARG A 44 -11.88 -12.82 -15.36
N THR A 45 -10.60 -13.00 -15.62
CA THR A 45 -9.60 -13.49 -14.68
C THR A 45 -8.36 -12.64 -14.80
N CYS A 46 -7.72 -12.35 -13.67
CA CYS A 46 -6.48 -11.59 -13.65
C CYS A 46 -5.36 -12.36 -14.35
N GLU A 47 -4.70 -11.75 -15.32
CA GLU A 47 -3.56 -12.35 -16.05
C GLU A 47 -2.36 -12.64 -15.15
N ALA A 48 -2.16 -11.82 -14.11
CA ALA A 48 -1.02 -11.95 -13.22
C ALA A 48 -1.21 -12.98 -12.09
N CYS A 49 -2.45 -13.18 -11.61
CA CYS A 49 -2.67 -13.98 -10.39
C CYS A 49 -3.88 -14.93 -10.45
N GLY A 50 -4.61 -14.98 -11.56
CA GLY A 50 -5.75 -15.88 -11.75
C GLY A 50 -7.02 -15.54 -10.96
N THR A 51 -7.03 -14.45 -10.20
CA THR A 51 -8.22 -14.03 -9.43
C THR A 51 -9.35 -13.60 -10.37
N VAL A 52 -10.58 -14.09 -10.13
CA VAL A 52 -11.78 -13.72 -10.88
C VAL A 52 -12.08 -12.23 -10.67
N LEU A 53 -12.20 -11.48 -11.77
CA LEU A 53 -12.45 -10.04 -11.77
C LEU A 53 -13.96 -9.80 -11.89
N VAL A 54 -14.63 -9.53 -10.77
CA VAL A 54 -16.11 -9.46 -10.69
C VAL A 54 -16.66 -8.04 -10.93
N LYS A 55 -15.82 -7.03 -11.12
CA LYS A 55 -16.30 -5.63 -11.18
C LYS A 55 -15.66 -4.86 -12.33
N THR A 56 -16.31 -4.89 -13.50
CA THR A 56 -16.64 -3.74 -14.39
C THR A 56 -17.55 -4.25 -15.51
N SER A 57 -18.65 -4.88 -15.13
CA SER A 57 -19.67 -5.31 -16.07
C SER A 57 -21.00 -5.13 -15.37
N THR A 58 -21.92 -4.42 -16.00
CA THR A 58 -23.33 -4.35 -15.59
C THR A 58 -24.02 -5.72 -15.63
N LYS A 59 -23.34 -6.74 -16.20
CA LYS A 59 -23.78 -8.13 -16.32
C LYS A 59 -23.45 -8.93 -15.07
N ILE A 60 -24.39 -9.78 -14.65
CA ILE A 60 -24.25 -10.75 -13.55
C ILE A 60 -23.72 -12.09 -14.08
N VAL A 61 -23.13 -12.92 -13.22
CA VAL A 61 -22.69 -14.28 -13.58
C VAL A 61 -23.87 -15.25 -13.40
N CYS A 62 -24.22 -16.01 -14.44
CA CYS A 62 -25.18 -17.10 -14.34
C CYS A 62 -24.62 -18.23 -13.46
N LEU A 63 -25.31 -18.57 -12.38
CA LEU A 63 -24.87 -19.61 -11.43
C LEU A 63 -24.90 -21.03 -12.02
N ASN A 64 -25.62 -21.25 -13.13
CA ASN A 64 -25.70 -22.57 -13.75
C ASN A 64 -24.56 -22.82 -14.77
N CYS A 65 -24.22 -21.81 -15.59
CA CYS A 65 -23.24 -21.98 -16.68
C CYS A 65 -22.03 -21.07 -16.62
N GLY A 66 -21.96 -20.13 -15.67
CA GLY A 66 -20.82 -19.22 -15.49
C GLY A 66 -20.72 -18.09 -16.52
N ASN A 67 -21.65 -17.99 -17.47
CA ASN A 67 -21.66 -16.89 -18.45
C ASN A 67 -22.13 -15.56 -17.84
N LEU A 68 -21.60 -14.46 -18.36
CA LEU A 68 -22.04 -13.11 -18.03
C LEU A 68 -23.34 -12.79 -18.77
N ILE A 69 -24.40 -12.45 -18.04
CA ILE A 69 -25.74 -12.17 -18.56
C ILE A 69 -26.25 -10.82 -18.07
N ASP A 70 -27.08 -10.17 -18.87
CA ASP A 70 -27.76 -8.93 -18.45
C ASP A 70 -28.76 -9.24 -17.32
N PRO A 71 -28.73 -8.50 -16.19
CA PRO A 71 -29.67 -8.70 -15.08
C PRO A 71 -31.14 -8.46 -15.45
N ALA A 72 -31.44 -7.83 -16.59
CA ALA A 72 -32.80 -7.68 -17.10
C ALA A 72 -33.36 -8.95 -17.76
N LEU A 73 -32.52 -9.96 -18.04
CA LEU A 73 -32.95 -11.21 -18.69
C LEU A 73 -33.54 -12.19 -17.68
N LYS A 74 -34.77 -12.66 -17.95
CA LYS A 74 -35.44 -13.70 -17.14
C LYS A 74 -34.87 -15.10 -17.39
N ILE A 75 -34.29 -15.33 -18.56
CA ILE A 75 -33.78 -16.62 -19.01
C ILE A 75 -32.38 -16.41 -19.55
N CYS A 76 -31.42 -17.23 -19.12
CA CYS A 76 -30.06 -17.19 -19.63
C CYS A 76 -30.04 -17.65 -21.10
N PRO A 77 -29.53 -16.85 -22.06
CA PRO A 77 -29.50 -17.21 -23.48
C PRO A 77 -28.51 -18.33 -23.82
N TYR A 78 -27.65 -18.72 -22.88
CA TYR A 78 -26.60 -19.73 -23.09
C TYR A 78 -26.95 -21.11 -22.53
N CYS A 79 -27.78 -21.18 -21.50
CA CYS A 79 -28.13 -22.43 -20.83
C CYS A 79 -29.63 -22.58 -20.53
N GLU A 80 -30.44 -21.65 -21.04
CA GLU A 80 -31.92 -21.65 -20.98
C GLU A 80 -32.49 -21.75 -19.56
N THR A 81 -31.66 -21.49 -18.55
CA THR A 81 -32.05 -21.56 -17.14
C THR A 81 -32.67 -20.25 -16.71
N GLU A 82 -33.76 -20.33 -15.95
CA GLU A 82 -34.42 -19.16 -15.37
C GLU A 82 -33.51 -18.47 -14.36
N VAL A 83 -33.44 -17.15 -14.47
CA VAL A 83 -32.62 -16.27 -13.65
C VAL A 83 -33.58 -15.53 -12.71
N TYR A 84 -34.10 -16.25 -11.71
CA TYR A 84 -35.05 -15.68 -10.74
C TYR A 84 -34.33 -14.78 -9.72
N GLY A 85 -34.79 -13.54 -9.57
CA GLY A 85 -34.68 -12.79 -8.31
C GLY A 85 -33.45 -11.89 -8.09
N GLN A 86 -33.01 -11.11 -9.08
CA GLN A 86 -31.98 -10.06 -8.84
C GLN A 86 -32.40 -8.64 -9.24
N ALA A 87 -33.57 -8.46 -9.87
CA ALA A 87 -34.10 -7.13 -10.21
C ALA A 87 -34.98 -6.50 -9.10
N GLU A 88 -35.68 -7.30 -8.28
CA GLU A 88 -36.60 -6.77 -7.24
C GLU A 88 -35.92 -6.48 -5.89
N ILE A 89 -34.70 -6.99 -5.66
CA ILE A 89 -33.89 -6.65 -4.46
C ILE A 89 -33.30 -5.23 -4.60
N ALA A 90 -33.16 -4.72 -5.83
CA ALA A 90 -32.59 -3.40 -6.10
C ALA A 90 -33.55 -2.23 -5.81
N GLN A 91 -34.88 -2.45 -5.78
CA GLN A 91 -35.86 -1.36 -5.67
C GLN A 91 -36.64 -1.33 -4.34
N ALA A 92 -36.58 -2.39 -3.53
CA ALA A 92 -37.21 -2.41 -2.19
C ALA A 92 -36.28 -1.90 -1.06
N GLY A 93 -34.97 -1.77 -1.31
CA GLY A 93 -33.99 -1.31 -0.32
C GLY A 93 -33.93 0.20 -0.08
N GLU A 94 -34.65 1.00 -0.87
CA GLU A 94 -34.51 2.47 -0.84
C GLU A 94 -35.51 3.18 0.11
N LYS A 95 -36.48 2.48 0.72
CA LYS A 95 -37.52 3.12 1.54
C LYS A 95 -37.78 2.58 2.95
N ALA A 96 -37.04 1.59 3.44
CA ALA A 96 -37.21 1.15 4.83
C ALA A 96 -35.94 0.51 5.40
N ALA A 97 -34.93 1.34 5.67
CA ALA A 97 -33.92 1.04 6.67
C ALA A 97 -33.24 2.35 7.07
N GLU A 98 -33.61 2.89 8.23
CA GLU A 98 -32.57 3.50 9.08
C GLU A 98 -31.38 2.53 9.07
N PRO A 99 -30.13 3.01 8.91
CA PRO A 99 -28.99 2.13 8.98
C PRO A 99 -28.95 1.59 10.42
N VAL A 100 -29.57 0.42 10.63
CA VAL A 100 -29.19 -0.48 11.70
C VAL A 100 -27.76 -0.82 11.34
N LEU A 101 -26.85 -0.06 11.95
CA LEU A 101 -25.44 -0.35 11.99
C LEU A 101 -25.37 -1.68 12.71
N GLU A 102 -25.49 -2.79 11.97
CA GLU A 102 -25.04 -4.08 12.44
C GLU A 102 -23.58 -3.86 12.80
N THR A 103 -23.31 -3.65 14.08
CA THR A 103 -21.99 -3.84 14.64
C THR A 103 -21.69 -5.32 14.42
N ARG A 104 -21.21 -5.65 13.22
CA ARG A 104 -20.40 -6.84 13.03
C ARG A 104 -19.43 -6.83 14.21
N PRO A 105 -19.33 -7.94 14.97
CA PRO A 105 -18.29 -8.04 15.98
C PRO A 105 -16.99 -7.62 15.30
N ALA A 106 -16.10 -6.93 16.02
CA ALA A 106 -14.80 -6.55 15.49
C ALA A 106 -14.02 -7.85 15.23
N GLU A 107 -14.32 -8.50 14.11
CA GLU A 107 -13.68 -9.71 13.66
C GLU A 107 -12.24 -9.32 13.45
N ALA A 108 -11.34 -10.06 14.09
CA ALA A 108 -9.95 -9.72 14.12
C ALA A 108 -9.41 -9.73 12.69
N SER A 109 -9.29 -8.54 12.11
CA SER A 109 -8.92 -8.36 10.72
C SER A 109 -7.44 -8.70 10.57
N TRP A 110 -7.16 -9.80 9.88
CA TRP A 110 -5.81 -10.14 9.47
C TRP A 110 -5.23 -9.00 8.64
N THR A 111 -4.06 -8.51 9.02
CA THR A 111 -3.28 -7.52 8.27
C THR A 111 -2.05 -8.23 7.72
N TYR A 112 -1.88 -8.24 6.41
CA TYR A 112 -0.78 -8.93 5.74
C TYR A 112 0.32 -7.95 5.35
N LEU A 113 1.58 -8.35 5.54
CA LEU A 113 2.70 -7.61 4.97
C LEU A 113 2.90 -8.03 3.51
N THR A 114 2.64 -7.12 2.57
CA THR A 114 2.77 -7.35 1.13
C THR A 114 4.17 -7.09 0.62
N SER A 115 4.78 -6.00 1.07
CA SER A 115 6.10 -5.55 0.59
C SER A 115 6.70 -4.53 1.56
N VAL A 116 8.01 -4.44 1.54
CA VAL A 116 8.79 -3.40 2.20
C VAL A 116 9.39 -2.47 1.15
N ASP A 117 9.15 -1.17 1.30
CA ASP A 117 9.71 -0.17 0.39
C ASP A 117 11.23 -0.01 0.61
N GLN A 118 11.99 -0.14 -0.48
CA GLN A 118 13.45 -0.13 -0.43
C GLN A 118 14.01 1.25 -0.06
N VAL A 119 13.39 2.32 -0.55
CA VAL A 119 13.85 3.70 -0.32
C VAL A 119 13.66 4.07 1.14
N THR A 120 12.51 3.72 1.72
CA THR A 120 12.20 3.95 3.14
C THR A 120 13.18 3.20 4.03
N PHE A 121 13.48 1.94 3.74
CA PHE A 121 14.47 1.16 4.50
C PHE A 121 15.89 1.71 4.34
N MET A 122 16.27 2.10 3.13
CA MET A 122 17.56 2.74 2.85
C MET A 122 17.73 4.04 3.64
N LEU A 123 16.71 4.92 3.63
CA LEU A 123 16.74 6.19 4.36
C LEU A 123 16.71 5.98 5.87
N PHE A 124 15.89 5.07 6.37
CA PHE A 124 15.79 4.77 7.80
C PHE A 124 17.11 4.21 8.34
N SER A 125 17.65 3.17 7.69
CA SER A 125 18.94 2.58 8.07
C SER A 125 20.10 3.57 7.89
N GLY A 126 20.11 4.34 6.80
CA GLY A 126 21.08 5.40 6.56
C GLY A 126 21.05 6.45 7.68
N GLY A 127 19.86 6.91 8.08
CA GLY A 127 19.70 7.85 9.19
C GLY A 127 20.24 7.31 10.52
N LEU A 128 19.95 6.05 10.84
CA LEU A 128 20.55 5.36 12.00
C LEU A 128 22.08 5.26 11.85
N GLY A 129 22.56 5.00 10.63
CA GLY A 129 23.98 4.95 10.28
C GLY A 129 24.70 6.27 10.50
N ILE A 130 24.08 7.42 10.21
CA ILE A 130 24.63 8.74 10.52
C ILE A 130 24.84 8.86 12.03
N PHE A 131 23.81 8.55 12.82
CA PHE A 131 23.87 8.67 14.28
C PHE A 131 24.99 7.81 14.86
N LEU A 132 25.03 6.52 14.49
CA LEU A 132 26.07 5.59 14.95
C LEU A 132 27.45 5.97 14.42
N GLY A 133 27.53 6.41 13.17
CA GLY A 133 28.76 6.83 12.53
C GLY A 133 29.37 8.09 13.15
N VAL A 134 28.54 9.08 13.48
CA VAL A 134 28.96 10.28 14.22
C VAL A 134 29.43 9.89 15.62
N LEU A 135 28.69 9.05 16.33
CA LEU A 135 29.07 8.61 17.68
C LEU A 135 30.42 7.87 17.67
N PHE A 136 30.60 6.94 16.73
CA PHE A 136 31.83 6.16 16.60
C PHE A 136 32.99 7.02 16.10
N GLY A 137 32.74 7.90 15.15
CA GLY A 137 33.71 8.88 14.65
C GLY A 137 34.16 9.84 15.74
N LEU A 138 33.25 10.33 16.57
CA LEU A 138 33.58 11.17 17.72
C LEU A 138 34.48 10.41 18.68
N LEU A 139 34.11 9.17 19.04
CA LEU A 139 34.89 8.32 19.92
C LEU A 139 36.31 8.09 19.36
N LEU A 140 36.44 7.73 18.07
CA LEU A 140 37.74 7.53 17.41
C LEU A 140 38.58 8.82 17.34
N GLY A 141 37.94 9.95 17.06
CA GLY A 141 38.62 11.23 16.86
C GLY A 141 39.03 11.89 18.17
N SER A 142 38.24 11.73 19.24
CA SER A 142 38.49 12.38 20.53
C SER A 142 39.25 11.51 21.51
N THR A 143 39.29 10.19 21.31
CA THR A 143 39.93 9.25 22.23
C THR A 143 41.04 8.46 21.56
N GLU A 144 41.99 7.98 22.36
CA GLU A 144 43.06 7.07 21.92
C GLU A 144 42.69 5.60 22.09
N PHE A 145 41.39 5.25 22.17
CA PHE A 145 40.95 3.88 22.47
C PHE A 145 41.29 2.84 21.39
N PHE A 146 41.59 3.28 20.16
CA PHE A 146 41.82 2.37 19.02
C PHE A 146 43.13 2.68 18.28
N PRO A 147 44.29 2.57 18.94
CA PRO A 147 45.58 3.00 18.38
C PRO A 147 46.00 2.19 17.15
N VAL A 148 45.67 0.89 17.13
CA VAL A 148 45.95 0.00 15.99
C VAL A 148 45.18 0.42 14.74
N PHE A 149 43.91 0.81 14.90
CA PHE A 149 43.09 1.26 13.78
C PHE A 149 43.60 2.59 13.23
N VAL A 150 43.92 3.54 14.11
CA VAL A 150 44.42 4.86 13.69
C VAL A 150 45.83 4.79 13.10
N ALA A 151 46.65 3.80 13.47
CA ALA A 151 47.93 3.53 12.84
C ALA A 151 47.85 3.27 11.32
N SER A 152 46.70 2.80 10.82
CA SER A 152 46.45 2.56 9.39
C SER A 152 46.07 3.83 8.62
N LEU A 153 45.65 4.89 9.31
CA LEU A 153 45.16 6.11 8.67
C LEU A 153 46.30 6.97 8.08
N PRO A 154 45.98 7.84 7.09
CA PRO A 154 46.90 8.87 6.60
C PRO A 154 47.46 9.74 7.74
N ALA A 155 48.70 10.21 7.61
CA ALA A 155 49.40 10.98 8.65
C ALA A 155 48.58 12.18 9.17
N PHE A 156 47.89 12.90 8.28
CA PHE A 156 47.09 14.06 8.67
C PHE A 156 45.95 13.73 9.66
N LEU A 157 45.33 12.55 9.56
CA LEU A 157 44.26 12.14 10.48
C LEU A 157 44.81 11.71 11.84
N LYS A 158 46.00 11.08 11.85
CA LYS A 158 46.69 10.69 13.08
C LYS A 158 47.01 11.91 13.94
N ASP A 159 47.56 12.95 13.32
CA ASP A 159 47.95 14.18 14.00
C ASP A 159 46.77 14.97 14.58
N MET A 160 45.55 14.66 14.12
CA MET A 160 44.32 15.28 14.58
C MET A 160 43.67 14.51 15.75
N GLN A 161 44.01 13.24 15.97
CA GLN A 161 43.41 12.43 17.04
C GLN A 161 43.65 13.05 18.42
N GLY A 162 42.66 12.93 19.31
CA GLY A 162 42.71 13.46 20.67
C GLY A 162 42.52 14.98 20.78
N LYS A 163 42.47 15.69 19.64
CA LYS A 163 42.14 17.12 19.57
C LYS A 163 40.66 17.32 19.29
N LEU A 164 40.14 18.47 19.69
CA LEU A 164 38.76 18.88 19.42
C LEU A 164 38.46 18.90 17.91
N VAL A 165 39.44 19.32 17.10
CA VAL A 165 39.37 19.28 15.63
C VAL A 165 39.28 17.84 15.10
N GLY A 166 40.01 16.90 15.69
CA GLY A 166 39.91 15.48 15.34
C GLY A 166 38.52 14.92 15.62
N GLY A 167 37.99 15.16 16.83
CA GLY A 167 36.62 14.79 17.17
C GLY A 167 35.60 15.25 16.12
N LEU A 168 35.70 16.49 15.64
CA LEU A 168 34.82 17.04 14.61
C LEU A 168 35.00 16.36 13.25
N VAL A 169 36.24 16.26 12.76
CA VAL A 169 36.56 15.70 11.43
C VAL A 169 36.19 14.22 11.35
N PHE A 170 36.54 13.44 12.37
CA PHE A 170 36.20 12.02 12.43
C PHE A 170 34.70 11.79 12.61
N SER A 171 33.98 12.66 13.35
CA SER A 171 32.51 12.58 13.44
C SER A 171 31.86 12.78 12.08
N LEU A 172 32.32 13.77 11.30
CA LEU A 172 31.78 14.05 9.97
C LEU A 172 32.06 12.90 8.99
N LEU A 173 33.31 12.42 8.95
CA LEU A 173 33.69 11.26 8.13
C LEU A 173 32.94 10.00 8.55
N GLY A 174 32.83 9.76 9.86
CA GLY A 174 32.08 8.66 10.44
C GLY A 174 30.61 8.73 10.09
N GLY A 175 29.98 9.90 10.15
CA GLY A 175 28.58 10.10 9.74
C GLY A 175 28.34 9.80 8.26
N VAL A 176 29.22 10.28 7.37
CA VAL A 176 29.13 10.02 5.91
C VAL A 176 29.32 8.54 5.61
N LEU A 177 30.38 7.91 6.15
CA LEU A 177 30.63 6.49 5.95
C LEU A 177 29.53 5.63 6.57
N GLY A 178 29.06 6.00 7.76
CA GLY A 178 27.96 5.35 8.46
C GLY A 178 26.66 5.39 7.66
N PHE A 179 26.32 6.54 7.07
CA PHE A 179 25.18 6.65 6.16
C PHE A 179 25.30 5.69 4.99
N ILE A 180 26.43 5.72 4.27
CA ILE A 180 26.62 4.93 3.05
C ILE A 180 26.51 3.43 3.37
N LEU A 181 27.24 2.96 4.38
CA LEU A 181 27.26 1.54 4.75
C LEU A 181 25.89 1.07 5.26
N ALA A 182 25.24 1.84 6.13
CA ALA A 182 23.95 1.46 6.67
C ALA A 182 22.84 1.55 5.61
N ALA A 183 22.84 2.56 4.75
CA ALA A 183 21.88 2.70 3.66
C ALA A 183 21.99 1.54 2.66
N LEU A 184 23.21 1.16 2.26
CA LEU A 184 23.43 -0.02 1.40
C LEU A 184 22.95 -1.29 2.09
N SER A 185 23.29 -1.48 3.36
CA SER A 185 22.85 -2.63 4.16
C SER A 185 21.32 -2.70 4.25
N GLY A 186 20.65 -1.58 4.55
CA GLY A 186 19.19 -1.53 4.65
C GLY A 186 18.49 -1.73 3.31
N PHE A 187 19.07 -1.24 2.21
CA PHE A 187 18.57 -1.51 0.87
C PHE A 187 18.64 -3.01 0.54
N ILE A 188 19.77 -3.66 0.81
CA ILE A 188 19.94 -5.10 0.62
C ILE A 188 18.98 -5.87 1.53
N LEU A 189 18.82 -5.45 2.79
CA LEU A 189 17.89 -6.08 3.72
C LEU A 189 16.44 -6.00 3.23
N ALA A 190 16.01 -4.87 2.69
CA ALA A 190 14.69 -4.73 2.10
C ALA A 190 14.49 -5.67 0.90
N LEU A 191 15.50 -5.84 0.05
CA LEU A 191 15.47 -6.83 -1.03
C LEU A 191 15.33 -8.25 -0.50
N LEU A 192 16.07 -8.61 0.55
CA LEU A 192 15.99 -9.94 1.17
C LEU A 192 14.62 -10.19 1.80
N ILE A 193 14.02 -9.18 2.46
CA ILE A 193 12.67 -9.29 3.02
C ILE A 193 11.64 -9.49 1.91
N ASN A 194 11.70 -8.69 0.84
CA ASN A 194 10.78 -8.84 -0.29
C ASN A 194 10.96 -10.19 -1.00
N ALA A 195 12.21 -10.67 -1.15
CA ALA A 195 12.47 -12.01 -1.67
C ALA A 195 11.87 -13.09 -0.75
N ALA A 196 12.02 -12.96 0.57
CA ALA A 196 11.43 -13.89 1.52
C ALA A 196 9.90 -13.91 1.44
N ILE A 197 9.24 -12.74 1.32
CA ILE A 197 7.78 -12.66 1.14
C ILE A 197 7.36 -13.33 -0.18
N TYR A 198 8.15 -13.18 -1.25
CA TYR A 198 7.88 -13.82 -2.53
C TYR A 198 7.96 -15.36 -2.44
N PHE A 199 8.95 -15.92 -1.74
CA PHE A 199 9.15 -17.37 -1.64
C PHE A 199 8.25 -18.05 -0.61
N PHE A 200 8.05 -17.45 0.56
CA PHE A 200 7.35 -18.07 1.70
C PHE A 200 5.89 -17.60 1.83
N GLY A 201 5.47 -16.61 1.05
CA GLY A 201 4.15 -15.99 1.16
C GLY A 201 4.10 -14.88 2.21
N GLN A 202 2.96 -14.20 2.26
CA GLN A 202 2.78 -12.99 3.06
C GLN A 202 2.50 -13.32 4.54
N PRO A 203 3.34 -12.85 5.50
CA PRO A 203 3.05 -13.05 6.91
C PRO A 203 1.82 -12.22 7.32
N GLY A 204 0.82 -12.88 7.87
CA GLY A 204 -0.39 -12.27 8.40
C GLY A 204 -0.30 -12.02 9.90
N PHE A 205 -0.66 -10.83 10.34
CA PHE A 205 -0.73 -10.45 11.75
C PHE A 205 -2.19 -10.22 12.16
N ARG A 206 -2.57 -10.74 13.33
CA ARG A 206 -3.88 -10.50 13.93
C ARG A 206 -3.78 -9.28 14.85
N LEU A 207 -4.20 -8.12 14.38
CA LEU A 207 -4.21 -6.90 15.19
C LEU A 207 -5.47 -6.88 16.05
N GLU A 208 -5.30 -7.10 17.36
CA GLU A 208 -6.37 -6.91 18.31
C GLU A 208 -6.50 -5.41 18.62
N LYS A 209 -7.63 -4.79 18.24
CA LYS A 209 -7.88 -3.39 18.58
C LYS A 209 -8.04 -3.26 20.09
N SER A 210 -6.97 -2.84 20.78
CA SER A 210 -7.05 -2.42 22.18
C SER A 210 -8.01 -1.23 22.28
N LYS A 211 -9.20 -1.49 22.83
CA LYS A 211 -10.24 -0.48 23.05
C LYS A 211 -9.84 0.39 24.25
N LYS A 212 -8.78 1.20 24.11
CA LYS A 212 -8.48 2.25 25.09
C LYS A 212 -9.59 3.30 24.99
N ARG A 213 -10.60 3.20 25.87
CA ARG A 213 -11.48 4.33 26.16
C ARG A 213 -10.60 5.43 26.74
N ILE A 214 -10.30 6.45 25.96
CA ILE A 214 -9.82 7.71 26.51
C ILE A 214 -11.01 8.30 27.26
N SER A 215 -11.07 8.03 28.57
CA SER A 215 -11.99 8.72 29.47
C SER A 215 -11.47 10.15 29.59
N LEU A 216 -12.03 11.07 28.81
CA LEU A 216 -11.90 12.49 29.10
C LEU A 216 -12.63 12.74 30.42
N LYS A 217 -11.87 12.97 31.48
CA LYS A 217 -12.33 13.61 32.72
C LYS A 217 -11.94 15.07 32.66
#